data_AF-A0A3S8VPQ1-F1
#
_entry.id   AF-A0A3S8VPQ1-F1
#
_cell.length_a   1.000
_cell.length_b   1.000
_cell.length_c   1.000
_cell.angle_alpha   90.00
_cell.angle_beta   90.00
_cell.angle_gamma   90.00
#
_symmetry.space_group_name_H-M   'P 1'
#
loop_
_entity.id
_entity.type
_entity.pdbx_description
1 polymer ?
#
loop_
_entity_poly.entity_id
_entity_poly.type
_entity_poly.pdbx_seq_one_letter_code
_entity_poly.pdbx_strand_id
1 'polypeptide(L)'
;MRTRTVRRSRLAPHTIDGETELVLIHEDIEVPRPPRDWDRTVRSGITVAAVALVVVSLVWSTASIGDLLAAAVVAPAAYGAAAAFDLAWVLCMAAEWLCRYDRRRGRLPRWAGHLALLVAMGAIYAHGHALGLPVVGVVGAVVSGIAKGAWTVVMIVQARPLDARTQQWYEQRRAKLDGRLAMIPLQRELQRGEALIEAEAAALSANSESGGASTAHHDAHPDASGASGDADDAPGDAENVVSIPRDVTKTAAIMAADSALGGDAPPAKIAHLLAQQGLAVDTAYVRTVQSREARKTARGSGGT
;
A
#
# COMPACT_ATOMS: atom_id res chain seq x y z
N MET A 1 41.55 -10.43 -0.45
CA MET A 1 40.11 -10.09 -0.25
C MET A 1 39.41 -10.26 -1.59
N ARG A 2 38.16 -10.77 -1.65
CA ARG A 2 37.40 -10.87 -2.91
C ARG A 2 36.73 -9.53 -3.22
N THR A 3 37.06 -8.91 -4.34
CA THR A 3 36.45 -7.66 -4.83
C THR A 3 35.36 -7.97 -5.86
N ARG A 4 34.46 -7.02 -6.08
CA ARG A 4 33.49 -7.02 -7.20
C ARG A 4 33.64 -5.70 -7.93
N THR A 5 33.84 -5.77 -9.24
CA THR A 5 33.84 -4.59 -10.11
C THR A 5 32.44 -4.01 -10.22
N VAL A 6 32.30 -2.72 -9.88
CA VAL A 6 31.06 -1.95 -10.06
C VAL A 6 31.36 -0.79 -10.99
N ARG A 7 30.68 -0.77 -12.13
CA ARG A 7 30.79 0.32 -13.10
C ARG A 7 30.04 1.53 -12.56
N ARG A 8 30.76 2.62 -12.29
CA ARG A 8 30.17 3.88 -11.84
C ARG A 8 30.39 4.92 -12.94
N SER A 9 29.30 5.51 -13.43
CA SER A 9 29.41 6.66 -14.32
C SER A 9 29.61 7.92 -13.48
N ARG A 10 30.62 8.72 -13.84
CA ARG A 10 30.80 10.07 -13.32
C ARG A 10 31.06 11.02 -14.48
N LEU A 11 30.48 12.22 -14.40
CA LEU A 11 30.85 13.31 -15.29
C LEU A 11 32.22 13.80 -14.84
N ALA A 12 33.20 13.70 -15.74
CA ALA A 12 34.55 14.19 -15.51
C ALA A 12 34.90 15.19 -16.62
N PRO A 13 35.56 16.31 -16.27
CA PRO A 13 36.02 17.26 -17.27
C PRO A 13 37.05 16.57 -18.19
N HIS A 14 36.78 16.61 -19.49
CA HIS A 14 37.67 16.12 -20.53
C HIS A 14 37.96 17.29 -21.47
N THR A 15 39.23 17.67 -21.56
CA THR A 15 39.66 18.82 -22.37
C THR A 15 40.36 18.32 -23.62
N ILE A 16 39.87 18.72 -24.78
CA ILE A 16 40.49 18.48 -26.10
C ILE A 16 40.63 19.84 -26.77
N ASP A 17 41.83 20.17 -27.27
CA ASP A 17 42.12 21.42 -28.00
C ASP A 17 41.74 22.73 -27.28
N GLY A 18 41.72 22.71 -25.94
CA GLY A 18 41.42 23.89 -25.11
C GLY A 18 39.94 24.06 -24.75
N GLU A 19 39.04 23.25 -25.31
CA GLU A 19 37.63 23.21 -24.90
C GLU A 19 37.41 22.09 -23.88
N THR A 20 36.85 22.43 -22.72
CA THR A 20 36.57 21.47 -21.63
C THR A 20 35.10 21.12 -21.60
N GLU A 21 34.77 19.87 -21.92
CA GLU A 21 33.41 19.35 -21.82
C GLU A 21 33.30 18.30 -20.70
N LEU A 22 32.14 18.22 -20.06
CA LEU A 22 31.85 17.18 -19.07
C LEU A 22 31.42 15.91 -19.78
N VAL A 23 32.36 14.99 -19.96
CA VAL A 23 32.13 13.70 -20.61
C VAL A 23 31.78 12.65 -19.56
N LEU A 24 30.82 11.79 -19.88
CA LEU A 24 30.41 10.67 -19.03
C LEU A 24 31.48 9.56 -19.07
N ILE A 25 32.39 9.57 -18.10
CA ILE A 25 33.40 8.53 -17.98
C ILE A 25 32.82 7.37 -17.17
N HIS A 26 33.02 6.16 -17.68
CA HIS A 26 32.67 4.93 -16.98
C HIS A 26 33.94 4.40 -16.31
N GLU A 27 33.96 4.41 -14.99
CA GLU A 27 35.07 3.90 -14.21
C GLU A 27 34.66 2.59 -13.54
N ASP A 28 35.47 1.56 -13.73
CA ASP A 28 35.30 0.26 -13.09
C ASP A 28 36.03 0.29 -11.74
N ILE A 29 35.25 0.49 -10.67
CA ILE A 29 35.80 0.56 -9.32
C ILE A 29 35.70 -0.82 -8.68
N GLU A 30 36.82 -1.32 -8.16
CA GLU A 30 36.84 -2.53 -7.34
C GLU A 30 36.31 -2.24 -5.95
N VAL A 31 35.09 -2.72 -5.66
CA VAL A 31 34.48 -2.58 -4.34
C VAL A 31 34.69 -3.89 -3.56
N PRO A 32 35.10 -3.86 -2.28
CA PRO A 32 35.21 -5.07 -1.47
C PRO A 32 33.85 -5.76 -1.38
N ARG A 33 33.80 -7.04 -1.75
CA ARG A 33 32.57 -7.82 -1.68
C ARG A 33 32.31 -8.16 -0.20
N PRO A 34 31.12 -7.86 0.35
CA PRO A 34 30.79 -8.29 1.70
C PRO A 34 30.90 -9.82 1.78
N PRO A 35 31.38 -10.37 2.92
CA PRO A 35 31.49 -11.81 3.10
C PRO A 35 30.12 -12.47 2.90
N ARG A 36 30.13 -13.70 2.39
CA ARG A 36 28.90 -14.45 2.11
C ARG A 36 28.12 -14.64 3.41
N ASP A 37 26.85 -14.23 3.39
CA ASP A 37 25.95 -14.32 4.53
C ASP A 37 25.46 -15.76 4.72
N TRP A 38 26.31 -16.57 5.35
CA TRP A 38 25.99 -17.96 5.69
C TRP A 38 24.81 -18.06 6.66
N ASP A 39 24.67 -17.09 7.57
CA ASP A 39 23.55 -17.03 8.51
C ASP A 39 22.21 -16.91 7.76
N ARG A 40 22.13 -16.03 6.74
CA ARG A 40 20.95 -15.97 5.86
C ARG A 40 20.66 -17.30 5.15
N THR A 41 21.70 -17.97 4.66
CA THR A 41 21.54 -19.24 3.94
C THR A 41 20.97 -20.33 4.85
N VAL A 42 21.51 -20.44 6.07
CA VAL A 42 21.03 -21.40 7.08
C VAL A 42 19.60 -21.11 7.50
N ARG A 43 19.26 -19.83 7.76
CA ARG A 43 17.88 -19.43 8.12
C ARG A 43 16.88 -19.74 7.01
N SER A 44 17.25 -19.49 5.75
CA SER A 44 16.41 -19.86 4.60
C SER A 44 16.24 -21.38 4.52
N GLY A 45 17.31 -22.16 4.70
CA GLY A 45 17.23 -23.62 4.73
C GLY A 45 16.28 -24.15 5.82
N ILE A 46 16.41 -23.65 7.05
CA ILE A 46 15.52 -24.00 8.16
C ILE A 46 14.06 -23.63 7.86
N THR A 47 13.83 -22.47 7.23
CA THR A 47 12.48 -22.03 6.87
C THR A 47 11.87 -22.95 5.82
N VAL A 48 12.63 -23.31 4.79
CA VAL A 48 12.17 -24.25 3.74
C VAL A 48 11.83 -25.61 4.35
N ALA A 49 12.69 -26.13 5.24
CA ALA A 49 12.43 -27.40 5.93
C ALA A 49 11.16 -27.34 6.80
N ALA A 50 10.94 -26.25 7.53
CA ALA A 50 9.73 -26.07 8.33
C ALA A 50 8.47 -25.98 7.47
N VAL A 51 8.52 -25.26 6.34
CA VAL A 51 7.40 -25.18 5.38
C VAL A 51 7.08 -26.55 4.80
N ALA A 52 8.10 -27.31 4.38
CA ALA A 52 7.90 -28.65 3.85
C ALA A 52 7.23 -29.57 4.89
N LEU A 53 7.69 -29.51 6.15
CA LEU A 53 7.13 -30.31 7.23
C LEU A 53 5.69 -29.91 7.58
N VAL A 54 5.35 -28.62 7.51
CA VAL A 54 3.96 -28.14 7.61
C VAL A 54 3.11 -28.70 6.47
N VAL A 55 3.56 -28.64 5.22
CA VAL A 55 2.81 -29.16 4.06
C VAL A 55 2.52 -30.66 4.20
N VAL A 56 3.52 -31.46 4.61
CA VAL A 56 3.33 -32.89 4.86
C VAL A 56 2.31 -33.12 5.98
N SER A 57 2.40 -32.35 7.07
CA SER A 57 1.42 -32.44 8.17
C SER A 57 0.01 -32.11 7.70
N LEU A 58 -0.17 -31.10 6.84
CA LEU A 58 -1.47 -30.68 6.32
C LEU A 58 -2.13 -31.75 5.45
N VAL A 59 -1.37 -32.36 4.54
CA VAL A 59 -1.88 -33.45 3.69
C VAL A 59 -2.37 -34.61 4.55
N TRP A 60 -1.60 -34.97 5.58
CA TRP A 60 -1.95 -36.05 6.50
C TRP A 60 -3.16 -35.72 7.39
N SER A 61 -3.23 -34.51 7.97
CA SER A 61 -4.35 -34.07 8.80
C SER A 61 -5.64 -33.94 7.99
N THR A 62 -5.57 -33.34 6.81
CA THR A 62 -6.73 -33.20 5.92
C THR A 62 -7.29 -34.58 5.56
N ALA A 63 -6.44 -35.56 5.20
CA ALA A 63 -6.87 -36.92 4.89
C ALA A 63 -7.52 -37.60 6.12
N SER A 64 -6.86 -37.54 7.28
CA SER A 64 -7.34 -38.19 8.51
C SER A 64 -8.68 -37.62 8.99
N ILE A 65 -8.83 -36.29 8.98
CA ILE A 65 -10.06 -35.59 9.40
C ILE A 65 -11.16 -35.81 8.36
N GLY A 66 -10.80 -35.76 7.07
CA GLY A 66 -11.73 -36.02 5.96
C GLY A 66 -12.34 -37.40 6.03
N ASP A 67 -11.54 -38.44 6.27
CA ASP A 67 -12.04 -39.82 6.41
C ASP A 67 -12.94 -39.99 7.64
N LEU A 68 -12.63 -39.33 8.76
CA LEU A 68 -13.50 -39.35 9.94
C LEU A 68 -14.85 -38.68 9.66
N LEU A 69 -14.84 -37.52 9.00
CA LEU A 69 -16.06 -36.77 8.68
C LEU A 69 -16.89 -37.44 7.58
N ALA A 70 -16.25 -38.17 6.66
CA ALA A 70 -16.93 -38.91 5.60
C ALA A 70 -17.87 -40.01 6.14
N ALA A 71 -17.72 -40.42 7.40
CA ALA A 71 -18.67 -41.29 8.07
C ALA A 71 -20.03 -40.61 8.37
N ALA A 72 -20.07 -39.27 8.43
CA ALA A 72 -21.26 -38.50 8.78
C ALA A 72 -21.83 -37.66 7.62
N VAL A 73 -21.00 -37.28 6.65
CA VAL A 73 -21.38 -36.43 5.51
C VAL A 73 -20.78 -36.93 4.19
N VAL A 74 -21.26 -36.43 3.05
CA VAL A 74 -20.72 -36.79 1.73
C VAL A 74 -19.22 -36.47 1.65
N ALA A 75 -18.43 -37.40 1.10
CA ALA A 75 -16.97 -37.33 1.13
C ALA A 75 -16.40 -35.99 0.62
N PRO A 76 -16.87 -35.37 -0.48
CA PRO A 76 -16.34 -34.07 -0.91
C PRO A 76 -16.52 -32.96 0.14
N ALA A 77 -17.65 -32.96 0.86
CA ALA A 77 -17.93 -31.98 1.92
C ALA A 77 -17.07 -32.24 3.16
N ALA A 78 -16.82 -33.51 3.51
CA ALA A 78 -15.95 -33.90 4.61
C ALA A 78 -14.50 -33.41 4.41
N TYR A 79 -13.93 -33.68 3.24
CA TYR A 79 -12.58 -33.23 2.88
C TYR A 79 -12.49 -31.71 2.72
N GLY A 80 -13.54 -31.06 2.21
CA GLY A 80 -13.63 -29.61 2.16
C GLY A 80 -13.61 -28.96 3.55
N ALA A 81 -14.36 -29.52 4.50
CA ALA A 81 -14.36 -29.06 5.89
C ALA A 81 -13.01 -29.28 6.57
N ALA A 82 -12.37 -30.43 6.34
CA ALA A 82 -11.02 -30.72 6.84
C ALA A 82 -9.99 -29.71 6.30
N ALA A 83 -10.02 -29.40 5.00
CA ALA A 83 -9.13 -28.42 4.39
C ALA A 83 -9.37 -26.99 4.92
N ALA A 84 -10.62 -26.60 5.14
CA ALA A 84 -10.97 -25.29 5.71
C ALA A 84 -10.41 -25.11 7.14
N PHE A 85 -10.45 -26.18 7.93
CA PHE A 85 -9.88 -26.20 9.27
C PHE A 85 -8.35 -26.03 9.25
N ASP A 86 -7.68 -26.76 8.37
CA ASP A 86 -6.23 -26.66 8.15
C ASP A 86 -5.83 -25.26 7.64
N LEU A 87 -6.63 -24.65 6.75
CA LEU A 87 -6.45 -23.26 6.32
C LEU A 87 -6.60 -22.27 7.47
N ALA A 88 -7.58 -22.44 8.36
CA ALA A 88 -7.74 -21.58 9.53
C ALA A 88 -6.48 -21.63 10.43
N TRP A 89 -5.89 -22.81 10.60
CA TRP A 89 -4.63 -22.97 11.34
C TRP A 89 -3.44 -22.29 10.65
N VAL A 90 -3.31 -22.43 9.32
CA VAL A 90 -2.28 -21.73 8.53
C VAL A 90 -2.45 -20.22 8.60
N LEU A 91 -3.68 -19.71 8.52
CA LEU A 91 -3.98 -18.28 8.67
C LEU A 91 -3.55 -17.76 10.05
N CYS A 92 -3.75 -18.54 11.11
CA CYS A 92 -3.25 -18.18 12.45
C CYS A 92 -1.72 -18.10 12.48
N MET A 93 -1.01 -19.04 11.85
CA MET A 93 0.46 -19.01 11.73
C MET A 93 0.95 -17.82 10.90
N ALA A 94 0.25 -17.48 9.82
CA ALA A 94 0.56 -16.32 8.98
C ALA A 94 0.30 -15.00 9.73
N ALA A 95 -0.78 -14.91 10.49
CA ALA A 95 -1.07 -13.76 11.35
C ALA A 95 0.00 -13.61 12.45
N GLU A 96 0.46 -14.71 13.05
CA GLU A 96 1.59 -14.70 13.98
C GLU A 96 2.87 -14.18 13.30
N TRP A 97 3.11 -14.56 12.04
CA TRP A 97 4.29 -14.14 11.27
C TRP A 97 4.28 -12.64 10.98
N LEU A 98 3.12 -12.11 10.60
CA LEU A 98 2.91 -10.68 10.39
C LEU A 98 3.10 -9.88 11.68
N CYS A 99 2.73 -10.47 12.82
CA CYS A 99 2.85 -9.84 14.14
C CYS A 99 4.21 -10.09 14.82
N ARG A 100 5.23 -10.63 14.14
CA ARG A 100 6.50 -11.03 14.78
C ARG A 100 7.23 -9.91 15.55
N TYR A 101 7.01 -8.66 15.18
CA TYR A 101 7.60 -7.48 15.85
C TYR A 101 6.68 -6.84 16.90
N ASP A 102 5.39 -7.17 16.91
CA ASP A 102 4.41 -6.65 17.88
C ASP A 102 3.94 -7.79 18.78
N ARG A 103 4.66 -7.96 19.89
CA ARG A 103 4.37 -9.04 20.85
C ARG A 103 2.97 -8.96 21.42
N ARG A 104 2.36 -7.76 21.51
CA ARG A 104 1.02 -7.60 22.10
C ARG A 104 -0.06 -8.06 21.12
N ARG A 105 0.02 -7.65 19.85
CA ARG A 105 -0.92 -8.09 18.80
C ARG A 105 -0.74 -9.57 18.45
N GLY A 106 0.47 -10.11 18.56
CA GLY A 106 0.76 -11.51 18.27
C GLY A 106 0.23 -12.53 19.30
N ARG A 107 -0.26 -12.11 20.48
CA ARG A 107 -0.72 -13.05 21.53
C ARG A 107 -1.99 -13.80 21.12
N LEU A 108 -2.96 -13.11 20.51
CA LEU A 108 -4.24 -13.70 20.11
C LEU A 108 -4.05 -14.76 19.01
N PRO A 109 -3.36 -14.48 17.89
CA PRO A 109 -3.07 -15.49 16.87
C PRO A 109 -2.33 -16.71 17.42
N ARG A 110 -1.38 -16.49 18.33
CA ARG A 110 -0.60 -17.57 18.94
C ARG A 110 -1.50 -18.50 19.76
N TRP A 111 -2.34 -17.94 20.63
CA TRP A 111 -3.25 -18.74 21.46
C TRP A 111 -4.30 -19.45 20.61
N ALA A 112 -4.92 -18.76 19.65
CA ALA A 112 -5.85 -19.35 18.70
C ALA A 112 -5.20 -20.50 17.91
N GLY A 113 -3.95 -20.31 17.48
CA GLY A 113 -3.18 -21.35 16.81
C GLY A 113 -2.89 -22.58 17.68
N HIS A 114 -2.67 -22.41 18.98
CA HIS A 114 -2.50 -23.54 19.91
C HIS A 114 -3.83 -24.27 20.16
N LEU A 115 -4.93 -23.53 20.30
CA LEU A 115 -6.25 -24.13 20.43
C LEU A 115 -6.62 -24.96 19.19
N ALA A 116 -6.43 -24.39 17.99
CA ALA A 116 -6.64 -25.08 16.73
C ALA A 116 -5.76 -26.35 16.63
N LEU A 117 -4.50 -26.30 17.08
CA LEU A 117 -3.65 -27.49 17.13
C LEU A 117 -4.21 -28.58 18.05
N LEU A 118 -4.67 -28.22 19.25
CA LEU A 118 -5.23 -29.20 20.19
C LEU A 118 -6.47 -29.89 19.60
N VAL A 119 -7.33 -29.13 18.93
CA VAL A 119 -8.50 -29.67 18.22
C VAL A 119 -8.06 -30.62 17.11
N ALA A 120 -7.05 -30.25 16.31
CA ALA A 120 -6.50 -31.08 15.25
C ALA A 120 -5.95 -32.41 15.78
N MET A 121 -5.12 -32.35 16.83
CA MET A 121 -4.55 -33.52 17.49
C MET A 121 -5.64 -34.43 18.06
N GLY A 122 -6.68 -33.85 18.68
CA GLY A 122 -7.83 -34.60 19.18
C GLY A 122 -8.59 -35.32 18.07
N ALA A 123 -8.81 -34.68 16.92
CA ALA A 123 -9.47 -35.29 15.77
C ALA A 123 -8.65 -36.44 15.17
N ILE A 124 -7.33 -36.27 15.00
CA ILE A 124 -6.43 -37.32 14.49
C ILE A 124 -6.40 -38.52 15.44
N TYR A 125 -6.34 -38.27 16.75
CA TYR A 125 -6.40 -39.34 17.75
C TYR A 125 -7.73 -40.09 17.69
N ALA A 126 -8.85 -39.36 17.63
CA ALA A 126 -10.19 -39.95 17.50
C ALA A 126 -10.33 -40.81 16.24
N HIS A 127 -9.74 -40.39 15.12
CA HIS A 127 -9.69 -41.16 13.89
C HIS A 127 -8.90 -42.46 14.02
N GLY A 128 -7.70 -42.42 14.60
CA GLY A 128 -6.92 -43.63 14.88
C GLY A 128 -7.66 -44.58 15.83
N HIS A 129 -8.34 -44.05 16.84
CA HIS A 129 -9.16 -44.85 17.75
C HIS A 129 -10.37 -45.49 17.04
N ALA A 130 -11.06 -44.76 16.15
CA ALA A 130 -12.19 -45.28 15.38
C ALA A 130 -11.79 -46.43 14.43
N LEU A 131 -10.56 -46.40 13.90
CA LEU A 131 -10.00 -47.46 13.07
C LEU A 131 -9.41 -48.64 13.85
N GLY A 132 -9.47 -48.63 15.19
CA GLY A 132 -8.84 -49.66 16.03
C GLY A 132 -7.30 -49.58 16.05
N LEU A 133 -6.72 -48.46 15.60
CA LEU A 133 -5.29 -48.20 15.51
C LEU A 133 -4.90 -46.98 16.37
N PRO A 134 -5.08 -47.03 17.70
CA PRO A 134 -4.85 -45.88 18.58
C PRO A 134 -3.40 -45.38 18.53
N VAL A 135 -2.43 -46.30 18.35
CA VAL A 135 -1.01 -45.96 18.22
C VAL A 135 -0.76 -45.07 17.00
N VAL A 136 -1.42 -45.37 15.87
CA VAL A 136 -1.29 -44.57 14.64
C VAL A 136 -1.89 -43.18 14.83
N GLY A 137 -3.03 -43.09 15.52
CA GLY A 137 -3.65 -41.80 15.89
C GLY A 137 -2.75 -40.94 16.78
N VAL A 138 -2.12 -41.54 17.80
CA VAL A 138 -1.16 -40.83 18.67
C VAL A 138 0.05 -40.35 17.87
N VAL A 139 0.64 -41.20 17.04
CA VAL A 139 1.80 -40.82 16.21
C VAL A 139 1.43 -39.66 15.28
N GLY A 140 0.28 -39.71 14.61
CA GLY A 140 -0.21 -38.63 13.76
C GLY A 140 -0.39 -37.30 14.53
N ALA A 141 -0.99 -37.36 15.72
CA ALA A 141 -1.15 -36.17 16.57
C ALA A 141 0.21 -35.58 17.00
N VAL A 142 1.19 -36.43 17.34
CA VAL A 142 2.55 -35.99 17.69
C VAL A 142 3.24 -35.30 16.51
N VAL A 143 3.07 -35.80 15.28
CA VAL A 143 3.65 -35.18 14.06
C VAL A 143 3.11 -33.76 13.87
N SER A 144 1.81 -33.51 14.06
CA SER A 144 1.25 -32.15 14.01
C SER A 144 1.81 -31.24 15.11
N GLY A 145 2.01 -31.77 16.32
CA GLY A 145 2.67 -31.05 17.41
C GLY A 145 4.10 -30.65 17.05
N ILE A 146 4.88 -31.57 16.48
CA ILE A 146 6.25 -31.31 16.00
C ILE A 146 6.23 -30.26 14.89
N ALA A 147 5.27 -30.30 13.97
CA ALA A 147 5.14 -29.32 12.89
C ALA A 147 4.95 -27.90 13.41
N LYS A 148 4.01 -27.71 14.34
CA LYS A 148 3.83 -26.41 14.98
C LYS A 148 5.05 -25.99 15.79
N GLY A 149 5.67 -26.94 16.50
CA GLY A 149 6.88 -26.71 17.29
C GLY A 149 8.03 -26.20 16.42
N ALA A 150 8.30 -26.88 15.30
CA ALA A 150 9.31 -26.47 14.32
C ALA A 150 9.05 -25.06 13.80
N TRP A 151 7.80 -24.73 13.44
CA TRP A 151 7.42 -23.38 13.02
C TRP A 151 7.67 -22.32 14.11
N THR A 152 7.36 -22.65 15.36
CA THR A 152 7.60 -21.75 16.50
C THR A 152 9.09 -21.51 16.71
N VAL A 153 9.93 -22.53 16.54
CA VAL A 153 11.40 -22.38 16.57
C VAL A 153 11.87 -21.48 15.43
N VAL A 154 11.38 -21.68 14.20
CA VAL A 154 11.70 -20.81 13.05
C VAL A 154 11.36 -19.36 13.33
N MET A 155 10.20 -19.09 13.94
CA MET A 155 9.79 -17.75 14.38
C MET A 155 10.77 -17.14 15.38
N ILE A 156 11.20 -17.91 16.39
CA ILE A 156 12.13 -17.45 17.41
C ILE A 156 13.50 -17.12 16.80
N VAL A 157 13.99 -17.96 15.89
CA VAL A 157 15.29 -17.77 15.20
C VAL A 157 15.25 -16.54 14.28
N GLN A 158 14.11 -16.29 13.64
CA GLN A 158 13.95 -15.15 12.73
C GLN A 158 13.56 -13.85 13.46
N ALA A 159 12.98 -13.95 14.65
CA ALA A 159 12.73 -12.80 15.50
C ALA A 159 14.08 -12.23 15.97
N ARG A 160 14.39 -11.01 15.55
CA ARG A 160 15.44 -10.19 16.18
C ARG A 160 14.76 -9.45 17.33
N PRO A 161 14.88 -9.91 18.60
CA PRO A 161 14.27 -9.18 19.69
C PRO A 161 14.91 -7.79 19.78
N LEU A 162 14.09 -6.74 19.70
CA LEU A 162 14.54 -5.40 20.01
C LEU A 162 14.64 -5.26 21.53
N ASP A 163 15.57 -4.44 22.01
CA ASP A 163 15.60 -4.07 23.43
C ASP A 163 14.28 -3.34 23.78
N ALA A 164 13.88 -3.38 25.06
CA ALA A 164 12.61 -2.83 25.51
C ALA A 164 12.41 -1.33 25.18
N ARG A 165 13.47 -0.52 25.28
CA ARG A 165 13.48 0.90 24.93
C ARG A 165 13.33 1.11 23.41
N THR A 166 14.05 0.34 22.60
CA THR A 166 13.92 0.42 21.14
C THR A 166 12.55 -0.06 20.67
N GLN A 167 12.00 -1.09 21.32
CA GLN A 167 10.64 -1.58 21.10
C GLN A 167 9.61 -0.47 21.38
N GLN A 168 9.72 0.22 22.52
CA GLN A 168 8.84 1.36 22.85
C GLN A 168 8.96 2.50 21.83
N TRP A 169 10.18 2.85 21.40
CA TRP A 169 10.40 3.87 20.38
C TRP A 169 9.75 3.48 19.04
N TYR A 170 9.91 2.23 18.61
CA TYR A 170 9.27 1.72 17.40
C TYR A 170 7.75 1.75 17.49
N GLU A 171 7.17 1.32 18.61
CA GLU A 171 5.73 1.35 18.87
C GLU A 171 5.19 2.78 18.82
N GLN A 172 5.88 3.75 19.44
CA GLN A 172 5.52 5.16 19.36
C GLN A 172 5.58 5.69 17.91
N ARG A 173 6.63 5.33 17.17
CA ARG A 173 6.80 5.78 15.78
C ARG A 173 5.71 5.21 14.87
N ARG A 174 5.38 3.93 15.06
CA ARG A 174 4.31 3.25 14.33
C ARG A 174 2.94 3.82 14.69
N ALA A 175 2.64 4.02 15.97
CA ALA A 175 1.40 4.65 16.42
C ALA A 175 1.22 6.05 15.82
N LYS A 176 2.30 6.84 15.69
CA LYS A 176 2.26 8.15 15.04
C LYS A 176 1.95 8.05 13.54
N LEU A 177 2.48 7.04 12.83
CA LEU A 177 2.17 6.82 11.42
C LEU A 177 0.74 6.31 11.23
N ASP A 178 0.33 5.33 12.02
CA ASP A 178 -1.03 4.77 11.99
C ASP A 178 -2.06 5.86 12.31
N GLY A 179 -1.77 6.73 13.29
CA GLY A 179 -2.61 7.89 13.60
C GLY A 179 -2.71 8.89 12.44
N ARG A 180 -1.61 9.13 11.71
CA ARG A 180 -1.64 9.96 10.49
C ARG A 180 -2.48 9.33 9.39
N LEU A 181 -2.34 8.02 9.18
CA LEU A 181 -3.12 7.30 8.18
C LEU A 181 -4.62 7.28 8.54
N ALA A 182 -4.95 7.09 9.82
CA ALA A 182 -6.33 7.12 10.30
C ALA A 182 -6.97 8.52 10.19
N MET A 183 -6.17 9.58 10.19
CA MET A 183 -6.67 10.95 10.02
C MET A 183 -7.12 11.25 8.57
N ILE A 184 -6.60 10.52 7.57
CA ILE A 184 -6.91 10.75 6.15
C ILE A 184 -8.41 10.55 5.83
N PRO A 185 -9.06 9.42 6.18
CA PRO A 185 -10.49 9.26 5.93
C PRO A 185 -11.33 10.28 6.71
N LEU A 186 -10.95 10.59 7.95
CA LEU A 186 -11.67 11.60 8.75
C LEU A 186 -11.60 12.98 8.11
N GLN A 187 -10.44 13.39 7.61
CA GLN A 187 -10.28 14.65 6.87
C GLN A 187 -11.14 14.68 5.61
N ARG A 188 -11.25 13.55 4.89
CA ARG A 188 -12.11 13.45 3.71
C ARG A 188 -13.59 13.57 4.07
N GLU A 189 -14.01 12.99 5.20
CA GLU A 189 -15.38 13.12 5.68
C GLU A 189 -15.71 14.57 6.09
N LEU A 190 -14.79 15.23 6.80
CA LEU A 190 -14.95 16.64 7.18
C LEU A 190 -15.02 17.56 5.96
N GLN A 191 -14.13 17.38 4.97
CA GLN A 191 -14.15 18.17 3.73
C GLN A 191 -15.47 18.00 2.95
N ARG A 192 -16.02 16.78 2.91
CA ARG A 192 -17.34 16.55 2.29
C ARG A 192 -18.46 17.24 3.07
N GLY A 193 -18.39 17.22 4.40
CA GLY A 193 -19.35 17.91 5.26
C GLY A 193 -19.30 19.43 5.08
N GLU A 194 -18.10 20.01 5.02
CA GLU A 194 -17.89 21.44 4.77
C GLU A 194 -18.47 21.88 3.42
N ALA A 195 -18.21 21.11 2.35
CA ALA A 195 -18.77 21.39 1.02
C ALA A 195 -20.31 21.36 1.00
N LEU A 196 -20.94 20.46 1.77
CA LEU A 196 -22.42 20.43 1.89
C LEU A 196 -22.95 21.66 2.63
N ILE A 197 -22.27 22.09 3.70
CA ILE A 197 -22.65 23.28 4.46
C ILE A 197 -22.53 24.53 3.59
N GLU A 198 -21.46 24.64 2.81
CA GLU A 198 -21.23 25.76 1.89
C GLU A 198 -22.29 25.81 0.78
N ALA A 199 -22.63 24.67 0.19
CA ALA A 199 -23.69 24.57 -0.81
C ALA A 199 -25.06 25.01 -0.23
N GLU A 200 -25.39 24.59 0.99
CA GLU A 200 -26.62 25.00 1.67
C GLU A 200 -26.62 26.51 1.98
N ALA A 201 -25.50 27.05 2.46
CA ALA A 201 -25.37 28.49 2.73
C ALA A 201 -25.50 29.34 1.44
N ALA A 202 -24.93 28.88 0.33
CA ALA A 202 -25.08 29.50 -0.98
C ALA A 202 -26.54 29.45 -1.46
N ALA A 203 -27.23 28.32 -1.31
CA ALA A 203 -28.64 28.18 -1.66
C ALA A 203 -29.55 29.13 -0.86
N LEU A 204 -29.31 29.24 0.45
CA LEU A 204 -30.06 30.17 1.32
C LEU A 204 -29.83 31.64 0.94
N SER A 205 -28.61 31.99 0.55
CA SER A 205 -28.25 33.35 0.14
C SER A 205 -28.89 33.73 -1.21
N ALA A 206 -28.82 32.82 -2.20
CA ALA A 206 -29.44 33.01 -3.51
C ALA A 206 -30.97 33.19 -3.43
N ASN A 207 -31.65 32.45 -2.54
CA ASN A 207 -33.09 32.56 -2.33
C ASN A 207 -33.49 33.90 -1.68
N SER A 208 -32.59 34.50 -0.89
CA SER A 208 -32.81 35.79 -0.23
C SER A 208 -32.66 36.96 -1.20
N GLU A 209 -31.72 36.88 -2.15
CA GLU A 209 -31.52 37.91 -3.19
C GLU A 209 -32.65 37.88 -4.25
N SER A 210 -33.14 36.69 -4.61
CA SER A 210 -34.24 36.55 -5.57
C SER A 210 -35.61 36.99 -5.01
N GLY A 211 -35.74 37.14 -3.69
CA GLY A 211 -36.95 37.67 -3.02
C GLY A 211 -37.07 39.20 -3.02
N GLY A 212 -36.02 39.94 -3.44
CA GLY A 212 -35.99 41.40 -3.44
C GLY A 212 -36.38 42.09 -4.75
N ALA A 213 -36.56 41.33 -5.84
CA ALA A 213 -36.86 41.85 -7.17
C ALA A 213 -38.21 41.33 -7.70
N SER A 214 -39.30 41.58 -6.96
CA SER A 214 -40.66 41.50 -7.52
C SER A 214 -41.51 42.66 -7.03
N THR A 215 -41.24 43.83 -7.60
CA THR A 215 -42.27 44.86 -7.80
C THR A 215 -42.06 45.46 -9.18
N ALA A 216 -42.60 44.83 -10.22
CA ALA A 216 -43.24 45.49 -11.36
C ALA A 216 -43.70 44.47 -12.40
N HIS A 217 -45.03 44.44 -12.61
CA HIS A 217 -45.72 44.14 -13.87
C HIS A 217 -45.30 42.90 -14.69
N HIS A 218 -46.21 41.94 -14.83
CA HIS A 218 -47.12 41.92 -16.00
C HIS A 218 -48.19 40.84 -15.83
N ASP A 219 -49.45 41.25 -15.93
CA ASP A 219 -50.60 40.37 -16.14
C ASP A 219 -50.54 39.74 -17.54
N ALA A 220 -50.56 38.42 -17.65
CA ALA A 220 -51.08 37.73 -18.83
C ALA A 220 -51.53 36.30 -18.47
N HIS A 221 -52.81 36.06 -18.78
CA HIS A 221 -53.61 34.86 -18.58
C HIS A 221 -53.23 33.73 -19.60
N PRO A 222 -53.83 32.52 -19.59
CA PRO A 222 -53.11 31.26 -19.76
C PRO A 222 -53.63 30.43 -20.96
N ASP A 223 -52.79 30.06 -21.91
CA ASP A 223 -53.17 28.98 -22.82
C ASP A 223 -51.93 28.46 -23.55
N ALA A 224 -51.67 27.16 -23.41
CA ALA A 224 -51.30 26.26 -24.52
C ALA A 224 -50.73 24.94 -23.95
N SER A 225 -51.57 23.92 -24.08
CA SER A 225 -51.28 22.51 -23.93
C SER A 225 -50.12 22.03 -24.82
N GLY A 226 -49.30 21.15 -24.25
CA GLY A 226 -48.80 19.95 -24.93
C GLY A 226 -47.61 20.10 -25.88
N ALA A 227 -46.41 19.77 -25.41
CA ALA A 227 -45.40 19.09 -26.21
C ALA A 227 -44.36 18.42 -25.29
N SER A 228 -44.44 17.09 -25.22
CA SER A 228 -43.35 16.22 -24.79
C SER A 228 -42.14 16.42 -25.71
N GLY A 229 -40.99 16.73 -25.13
CA GLY A 229 -39.70 16.77 -25.82
C GLY A 229 -38.59 16.61 -24.80
N ASP A 230 -38.12 15.37 -24.66
CA ASP A 230 -36.80 15.06 -24.10
C ASP A 230 -35.75 15.85 -24.88
N ALA A 231 -35.10 16.79 -24.19
CA ALA A 231 -33.89 17.43 -24.64
C ALA A 231 -33.03 17.74 -23.42
N ASP A 232 -32.05 16.86 -23.19
CA ASP A 232 -30.78 17.19 -22.55
C ASP A 232 -30.19 18.46 -23.19
N ASP A 233 -29.98 19.53 -22.40
CA ASP A 233 -28.69 20.25 -22.31
C ASP A 233 -28.73 21.49 -21.37
N ALA A 234 -27.88 21.44 -20.33
CA ALA A 234 -26.98 22.48 -19.74
C ALA A 234 -27.54 23.85 -19.22
N PRO A 235 -26.91 24.59 -18.25
CA PRO A 235 -25.45 24.79 -18.03
C PRO A 235 -24.95 24.77 -16.55
N GLY A 236 -23.66 24.46 -16.29
CA GLY A 236 -22.63 25.44 -15.93
C GLY A 236 -22.59 25.69 -14.40
N ASP A 237 -21.67 25.08 -13.63
CA ASP A 237 -20.38 25.73 -13.35
C ASP A 237 -19.21 24.74 -13.31
N ALA A 238 -18.30 24.92 -14.27
CA ALA A 238 -17.03 24.23 -14.32
C ALA A 238 -16.02 24.93 -13.40
N GLU A 239 -15.80 24.37 -12.21
CA GLU A 239 -14.57 24.64 -11.48
C GLU A 239 -13.42 24.05 -12.34
N ASN A 240 -12.62 24.95 -12.92
CA ASN A 240 -11.58 24.63 -13.88
C ASN A 240 -10.42 23.90 -13.19
N VAL A 241 -10.60 22.61 -12.91
CA VAL A 241 -9.54 21.71 -12.48
C VAL A 241 -8.61 21.50 -13.68
N VAL A 242 -7.54 22.31 -13.71
CA VAL A 242 -6.48 22.24 -14.72
C VAL A 242 -5.91 20.82 -14.72
N SER A 243 -6.41 20.02 -15.66
CA SER A 243 -6.04 18.63 -15.86
C SER A 243 -4.77 18.61 -16.72
N ILE A 244 -3.60 18.52 -16.08
CA ILE A 244 -2.33 18.40 -16.81
C ILE A 244 -2.25 16.97 -17.40
N PRO A 245 -2.04 16.80 -18.72
CA PRO A 245 -1.93 15.48 -19.34
C PRO A 245 -0.78 14.66 -18.73
N ARG A 246 -1.00 13.36 -18.48
CA ARG A 246 -0.07 12.48 -17.73
C ARG A 246 1.23 12.12 -18.46
N ASP A 247 1.34 12.42 -19.76
CA ASP A 247 2.53 12.13 -20.58
C ASP A 247 3.46 13.34 -20.80
N VAL A 248 3.28 14.40 -20.01
CA VAL A 248 4.02 15.65 -20.17
C VAL A 248 5.33 15.60 -19.40
N THR A 249 6.42 16.04 -20.04
CA THR A 249 7.73 16.16 -19.37
C THR A 249 7.61 17.06 -18.12
N LYS A 250 8.39 16.78 -17.07
CA LYS A 250 8.35 17.56 -15.80
C LYS A 250 8.44 19.07 -16.05
N THR A 251 9.24 19.49 -17.03
CA THR A 251 9.40 20.90 -17.42
C THR A 251 8.11 21.51 -17.94
N ALA A 252 7.39 20.81 -18.83
CA ALA A 252 6.12 21.31 -19.36
C ALA A 252 4.99 21.27 -18.31
N ALA A 253 5.01 20.31 -17.37
CA ALA A 253 4.09 20.31 -16.23
C ALA A 253 4.33 21.52 -15.30
N ILE A 254 5.60 21.90 -15.07
CA ILE A 254 5.95 23.10 -14.30
C ILE A 254 5.46 24.36 -15.01
N MET A 255 5.67 24.48 -16.33
CA MET A 255 5.22 25.65 -17.11
C MET A 255 3.69 25.76 -17.16
N ALA A 256 2.98 24.64 -17.28
CA ALA A 256 1.52 24.62 -17.24
C ALA A 256 1.01 25.05 -15.87
N ALA A 257 1.60 24.56 -14.78
CA ALA A 257 1.24 24.94 -13.42
C ALA A 257 1.57 26.41 -13.11
N ASP A 258 2.70 26.92 -13.61
CA ASP A 258 3.09 28.34 -13.48
C ASP A 258 2.13 29.26 -14.24
N SER A 259 1.76 28.89 -15.47
CA SER A 259 0.78 29.62 -16.28
C SER A 259 -0.60 29.64 -15.63
N ALA A 260 -1.04 28.50 -15.06
CA ALA A 260 -2.31 28.40 -14.35
C ALA A 260 -2.35 29.26 -13.07
N LEU A 261 -1.20 29.58 -12.48
CA LEU A 261 -1.08 30.40 -11.27
C LEU A 261 -0.73 31.88 -11.55
N GLY A 262 -0.73 32.30 -12.82
CA GLY A 262 -0.52 33.70 -13.20
C GLY A 262 0.93 34.10 -13.51
N GLY A 263 1.85 33.15 -13.72
CA GLY A 263 3.19 33.39 -14.28
C GLY A 263 4.24 34.02 -13.34
N ASP A 264 3.87 34.34 -12.10
CA ASP A 264 4.80 34.80 -11.05
C ASP A 264 4.60 34.03 -9.74
N ALA A 265 4.18 32.76 -9.85
CA ALA A 265 3.87 31.96 -8.68
C ALA A 265 5.17 31.54 -7.95
N PRO A 266 5.20 31.60 -6.60
CA PRO A 266 6.37 31.19 -5.86
C PRO A 266 6.68 29.69 -6.11
N PRO A 267 7.96 29.31 -6.33
CA PRO A 267 8.33 27.94 -6.70
C PRO A 267 7.82 26.85 -5.76
N ALA A 268 7.67 27.18 -4.47
CA ALA A 268 7.13 26.27 -3.46
C ALA A 268 5.66 25.91 -3.71
N LYS A 269 4.86 26.86 -4.20
CA LYS A 269 3.44 26.66 -4.51
C LYS A 269 3.26 25.75 -5.73
N ILE A 270 4.09 25.93 -6.76
CA ILE A 270 4.11 25.07 -7.95
C ILE A 270 4.55 23.64 -7.59
N ALA A 271 5.62 23.50 -6.80
CA ALA A 271 6.09 22.19 -6.34
C ALA A 271 5.03 21.45 -5.51
N HIS A 272 4.29 22.17 -4.66
CA HIS A 272 3.19 21.61 -3.88
C HIS A 272 2.03 21.14 -4.77
N LEU A 273 1.64 21.94 -5.76
CA LEU A 273 0.58 21.60 -6.71
C LEU A 273 0.93 20.35 -7.52
N LEU A 274 2.16 20.25 -8.02
CA LEU A 274 2.64 19.07 -8.75
C LEU A 274 2.72 17.83 -7.84
N ALA A 275 3.11 18.01 -6.57
CA ALA A 275 3.13 16.91 -5.60
C ALA A 275 1.72 16.35 -5.32
N GLN A 276 0.68 17.21 -5.28
CA GLN A 276 -0.71 16.77 -5.16
C GLN A 276 -1.17 15.96 -6.38
N GLN A 277 -0.59 16.20 -7.55
CA GLN A 277 -0.85 15.45 -8.78
C GLN A 277 0.04 14.20 -8.96
N GLY A 278 0.85 13.86 -7.94
CA GLY A 278 1.73 12.68 -7.95
C GLY A 278 3.09 12.90 -8.65
N LEU A 279 3.40 14.13 -9.05
CA LEU A 279 4.68 14.52 -9.65
C LEU A 279 5.58 15.16 -8.57
N ALA A 280 6.44 14.36 -7.96
CA ALA A 280 7.44 14.87 -7.01
C ALA A 280 8.50 15.71 -7.75
N VAL A 281 8.47 17.02 -7.53
CA VAL A 281 9.41 18.00 -8.08
C VAL A 281 9.95 18.87 -6.94
N ASP A 282 11.27 19.06 -6.90
CA ASP A 282 11.90 19.93 -5.90
C ASP A 282 11.78 21.42 -6.29
N THR A 283 11.64 22.26 -5.29
CA THR A 283 11.59 23.72 -5.39
C THR A 283 12.80 24.32 -6.11
N ALA A 284 14.00 23.75 -5.92
CA ALA A 284 15.19 24.18 -6.64
C ALA A 284 15.06 23.95 -8.15
N TYR A 285 14.50 22.81 -8.57
CA TYR A 285 14.28 22.48 -9.97
C TYR A 285 13.26 23.40 -10.63
N VAL A 286 12.15 23.71 -9.94
CA VAL A 286 11.15 24.69 -10.41
C VAL A 286 11.79 26.05 -10.68
N ARG A 287 12.62 26.54 -9.74
CA ARG A 287 13.32 27.82 -9.89
C ARG A 287 14.25 27.83 -11.11
N THR A 288 14.96 26.72 -11.35
CA THR A 288 15.83 26.61 -12.53
C THR A 288 15.02 26.71 -13.83
N VAL A 289 13.88 26.04 -13.91
CA VAL A 289 12.99 26.07 -15.10
C VAL A 289 12.47 27.48 -15.34
N GLN A 290 11.91 28.15 -14.32
CA GLN A 290 11.42 29.54 -14.45
C GLN A 290 12.54 30.50 -14.88
N SER A 291 13.74 30.39 -14.31
CA SER A 291 14.88 31.25 -14.68
C SER A 291 15.33 31.07 -16.14
N ARG A 292 15.20 29.85 -16.67
CA ARG A 292 15.56 29.53 -18.05
C ARG A 292 14.57 30.15 -19.03
N GLU A 293 13.29 30.09 -18.72
CA GLU A 293 12.23 30.67 -19.55
C GLU A 293 12.25 32.20 -19.51
N ALA A 294 12.49 32.82 -18.35
CA ALA A 294 12.69 34.26 -18.24
C ALA A 294 13.88 34.77 -19.09
N ARG A 295 14.97 34.00 -19.16
CA ARG A 295 16.11 34.33 -20.04
C ARG A 295 15.78 34.15 -21.52
N LYS A 296 14.93 33.18 -21.85
CA LYS A 296 14.50 32.90 -23.22
C LYS A 296 13.58 34.00 -23.74
N THR A 297 12.64 34.48 -22.92
CA THR A 297 11.78 35.62 -23.27
C THR A 297 12.59 36.92 -23.41
N ALA A 298 13.55 37.18 -22.51
CA ALA A 298 14.43 38.35 -22.61
C ALA A 298 15.28 38.37 -23.89
N ARG A 299 15.78 37.21 -24.35
CA ARG A 299 16.54 37.12 -25.62
C ARG A 299 15.66 37.29 -26.86
N GLY A 300 14.39 36.90 -26.81
CA GLY A 300 13.46 37.05 -27.93
C GLY A 300 13.03 38.49 -28.18
N SER A 301 13.01 39.34 -27.14
CA SER A 301 12.55 40.74 -27.24
C SER A 301 13.60 41.73 -27.76
N GLY A 302 14.88 41.32 -27.89
CA GLY A 302 15.98 42.20 -28.31
C GLY A 302 16.39 42.06 -29.79
N GLY A 303 15.59 41.37 -30.60
CA GLY A 303 15.93 40.98 -31.97
C GLY A 303 15.03 41.55 -33.08
N THR A 304 14.32 42.64 -32.83
CA THR A 304 13.51 43.37 -33.82
C THR A 304 13.87 44.84 -33.86
#